data_AF-A0A3P9KLI4-F1
#
_entry.id   AF-A0A3P9KLI4-F1
#
_cell.length_a   1.000
_cell.length_b   1.000
_cell.length_c   1.000
_cell.angle_alpha   90.00
_cell.angle_beta   90.00
_cell.angle_gamma   90.00
#
_symmetry.space_group_name_H-M   'P 1'
#
loop_
_entity.id
_entity.type
_entity.pdbx_description
1 polymer ?
#
loop_
_entity_poly.entity_id
_entity_poly.type
_entity_poly.pdbx_seq_one_letter_code
_entity_poly.pdbx_strand_id
1 'polypeptide(L)'
;YHSDEGLWETTAAGGGCQNIIKSFHVFLQCLDFIVDIREFNPFVMPMAGEAERAARGAAAGAGSSAVPQRGRGARPLAAQHSRHPQLCSSAPKRRHGYGGALKSVACVSTFFFQTYNTKLKIFCFSSSEGKRAASFRGATVQQDLYAAVSAASSWLDTTENHLLSGPVLLSEDTHNQLTHLESLNKQLKEMSREVKECRDWLHGGTGRVWGAEERTLIEDTLEGLQERMGLLDSVLEQQCDSIRDSLQEHTVFQNELRMLFAALNESKHQLLQKMAGMTDRPASKQLEVRLYELQTKTLTTGVAELRSTADRLQLDQTSNQELLKLQDTYEELVLLVGSRRSSLNQGLSLKAQYEAALRDLTELVDTAQDKMAADQKMAVASVIEVQMLLDKHREFFQFLERHMILTRTYFSKVSGLVAQRESHALEETMTSAFNVLKQAHRRGVELEGILESWRRFVEDNQALCKQLEAVESSIPTVGLVEETEDRITERISLYQVSIFKQTHPEINPSTQDPRVTLTISHSA
;
A
#
# COMPACT_ATOMS: atom_id res chain seq x y z
N TYR A 1 -35.74 26.18 36.11
CA TYR A 1 -36.29 27.41 35.53
C TYR A 1 -36.92 27.05 34.21
N HIS A 2 -38.23 27.20 34.13
CA HIS A 2 -39.08 27.04 32.95
C HIS A 2 -38.67 27.96 31.80
N SER A 3 -38.86 27.49 30.55
CA SER A 3 -39.73 28.04 29.50
C SER A 3 -39.15 27.62 28.13
N ASP A 4 -39.75 26.71 27.37
CA ASP A 4 -40.94 26.81 26.48
C ASP A 4 -40.73 27.61 25.18
N GLU A 5 -41.47 27.17 24.15
CA GLU A 5 -41.50 27.53 22.72
C GLU A 5 -40.58 26.68 21.81
N GLY A 6 -41.05 26.02 20.75
CA GLY A 6 -42.38 26.00 20.15
C GLY A 6 -42.47 25.03 18.97
N LEU A 7 -43.70 24.55 18.78
CA LEU A 7 -44.23 23.78 17.66
C LEU A 7 -43.77 24.27 16.28
N TRP A 8 -43.34 23.34 15.42
CA TRP A 8 -43.67 23.35 13.99
C TRP A 8 -43.97 21.92 13.55
N GLU A 9 -45.26 21.58 13.50
CA GLU A 9 -45.77 20.57 12.59
C GLU A 9 -45.65 21.10 11.16
N THR A 10 -44.96 20.38 10.28
CA THR A 10 -45.30 20.38 8.86
C THR A 10 -45.16 18.98 8.28
N THR A 11 -46.17 18.67 7.48
CA THR A 11 -46.59 17.41 6.92
C THR A 11 -45.65 16.91 5.82
N ALA A 12 -45.67 15.58 5.64
CA ALA A 12 -45.04 14.80 4.59
C ALA A 12 -44.88 15.48 3.21
N ALA A 13 -43.63 15.58 2.74
CA ALA A 13 -43.19 15.24 1.38
C ALA A 13 -41.68 15.56 1.26
N GLY A 14 -40.81 14.55 1.21
CA GLY A 14 -39.37 14.83 1.02
C GLY A 14 -38.37 13.70 1.19
N GLY A 15 -38.78 12.42 1.07
CA GLY A 15 -37.86 11.27 1.14
C GLY A 15 -36.79 11.20 0.04
N GLY A 16 -36.79 12.14 -0.92
CA GLY A 16 -35.76 12.26 -1.97
C GLY A 16 -34.53 13.08 -1.55
N CYS A 17 -34.68 14.09 -0.70
CA CYS A 17 -33.59 15.05 -0.45
C CYS A 17 -32.53 14.54 0.54
N GLN A 18 -32.90 13.72 1.54
CA GLN A 18 -31.93 13.14 2.48
C GLN A 18 -31.01 12.09 1.83
N ASN A 19 -31.50 11.38 0.81
CA ASN A 19 -30.68 10.44 0.04
C ASN A 19 -29.74 11.18 -0.92
N ILE A 20 -30.16 12.32 -1.50
CA ILE A 20 -29.29 13.16 -2.33
C ILE A 20 -28.18 13.80 -1.49
N ILE A 21 -28.47 14.27 -0.27
CA ILE A 21 -27.46 14.84 0.65
C ILE A 21 -26.47 13.77 1.13
N LYS A 22 -26.93 12.55 1.43
CA LYS A 22 -26.05 11.42 1.79
C LYS A 22 -25.20 10.97 0.60
N SER A 23 -25.76 10.92 -0.61
CA SER A 23 -25.00 10.63 -1.82
C SER A 23 -24.00 11.74 -2.18
N PHE A 24 -24.31 13.02 -1.93
CA PHE A 24 -23.37 14.13 -2.10
C PHE A 24 -22.22 14.08 -1.09
N HIS A 25 -22.48 13.66 0.16
CA HIS A 25 -21.42 13.52 1.16
C HIS A 25 -20.46 12.37 0.85
N VAL A 26 -20.98 11.24 0.35
CA VAL A 26 -20.16 10.13 -0.16
C VAL A 26 -19.39 10.53 -1.43
N PHE A 27 -20.00 11.33 -2.32
CA PHE A 27 -19.34 11.85 -3.52
C PHE A 27 -18.20 12.83 -3.19
N LEU A 28 -18.37 13.70 -2.19
CA LEU A 28 -17.33 14.59 -1.69
C LEU A 28 -16.19 13.82 -1.00
N GLN A 29 -16.50 12.77 -0.23
CA GLN A 29 -15.47 11.88 0.34
C GLN A 29 -14.69 11.10 -0.72
N CYS A 30 -15.33 10.73 -1.84
CA CYS A 30 -14.65 10.13 -2.99
C CYS A 30 -13.79 11.15 -3.77
N LEU A 31 -14.20 12.42 -3.83
CA LEU A 31 -13.41 13.48 -4.46
C LEU A 31 -12.19 13.86 -3.62
N ASP A 32 -12.31 13.93 -2.29
CA ASP A 32 -11.16 14.14 -1.38
C ASP A 32 -10.14 12.99 -1.52
N PHE A 33 -10.61 11.75 -1.70
CA PHE A 33 -9.74 10.59 -2.00
C PHE A 33 -9.04 10.67 -3.36
N ILE A 34 -9.67 11.29 -4.37
CA ILE A 34 -9.09 11.48 -5.72
C ILE A 34 -8.11 12.66 -5.73
N VAL A 35 -8.37 13.72 -4.97
CA VAL A 35 -7.46 14.87 -4.79
C VAL A 35 -6.20 14.45 -4.02
N ASP A 36 -6.33 13.62 -2.97
CA ASP A 36 -5.20 13.05 -2.23
C ASP A 36 -4.28 12.17 -3.11
N ILE A 37 -4.86 11.44 -4.09
CA ILE A 37 -4.06 10.66 -5.05
C ILE A 37 -3.31 11.57 -6.03
N ARG A 38 -3.86 12.74 -6.37
CA ARG A 38 -3.21 13.73 -7.25
C ARG A 38 -2.12 14.53 -6.56
N GLU A 39 -2.24 14.80 -5.26
CA GLU A 39 -1.18 15.51 -4.49
C GLU A 39 0.01 14.62 -4.13
N PHE A 40 -0.14 13.29 -4.16
CA PHE A 40 0.94 12.34 -3.87
C PHE A 40 1.82 11.95 -5.07
N ASN A 41 1.54 12.46 -6.28
CA ASN A 41 2.36 12.14 -7.45
C ASN A 41 2.41 13.30 -8.46
N PRO A 42 3.41 14.20 -8.39
CA PRO A 42 3.58 15.28 -9.37
C PRO A 42 4.12 14.81 -10.74
N PHE A 43 4.24 13.50 -11.00
CA PHE A 43 4.87 12.97 -12.23
C PHE A 43 3.93 12.28 -13.23
N VAL A 44 2.60 12.33 -13.04
CA VAL A 44 1.66 11.68 -13.98
C VAL A 44 0.75 12.69 -14.68
N MET A 45 1.14 13.10 -15.89
CA MET A 45 0.31 13.78 -16.91
C MET A 45 0.83 13.42 -18.32
N PRO A 46 0.00 13.32 -19.39
CA PRO A 46 -1.42 12.99 -19.45
C PRO A 46 -1.70 11.79 -20.39
N MET A 47 -2.23 10.68 -19.88
CA MET A 47 -2.96 9.67 -20.68
C MET A 47 -4.48 9.90 -20.68
N ALA A 48 -4.92 11.10 -20.24
CA ALA A 48 -6.34 11.46 -20.19
C ALA A 48 -6.93 11.83 -21.57
N GLY A 49 -6.10 12.04 -22.60
CA GLY A 49 -6.56 12.40 -23.95
C GLY A 49 -7.03 11.22 -24.81
N GLU A 50 -6.75 9.98 -24.42
CA GLU A 50 -7.09 8.78 -25.20
C GLU A 50 -8.34 8.05 -24.67
N ALA A 51 -8.57 8.08 -23.36
CA ALA A 51 -9.78 7.51 -22.77
C ALA A 51 -11.06 8.30 -23.16
N GLU A 52 -10.96 9.63 -23.30
CA GLU A 52 -12.08 10.46 -23.76
C GLU A 52 -12.35 10.29 -25.27
N ARG A 53 -11.32 9.91 -26.04
CA ARG A 53 -11.41 9.63 -27.49
C ARG A 53 -12.00 8.23 -27.75
N ALA A 54 -11.72 7.26 -26.88
CA ALA A 54 -12.31 5.91 -26.92
C ALA A 54 -13.80 5.93 -26.50
N ALA A 55 -14.19 6.77 -25.53
CA ALA A 55 -15.59 6.89 -25.11
C ALA A 55 -16.47 7.59 -26.16
N ARG A 56 -15.94 8.54 -26.94
CA ARG A 56 -16.67 9.19 -28.05
C ARG A 56 -16.80 8.31 -29.29
N GLY A 57 -15.93 7.31 -29.47
CA GLY A 57 -16.00 6.35 -30.58
C GLY A 57 -17.06 5.25 -30.40
N ALA A 58 -17.46 4.94 -29.17
CA ALA A 58 -18.39 3.85 -28.87
C ALA A 58 -19.89 4.22 -29.04
N ALA A 59 -20.22 5.51 -29.27
CA ALA A 59 -21.59 5.98 -29.47
C ALA A 59 -22.03 6.05 -30.94
N ALA A 60 -21.15 5.74 -31.90
CA ALA A 60 -21.45 5.76 -33.33
C ALA A 60 -21.08 4.44 -34.00
N GLY A 61 -21.97 3.44 -33.95
CA GLY A 61 -21.69 2.17 -34.61
C GLY A 61 -22.71 1.05 -34.37
N ALA A 62 -24.00 1.34 -34.46
CA ALA A 62 -25.02 0.31 -34.62
C ALA A 62 -25.45 0.28 -36.10
N GLY A 63 -25.00 -0.72 -36.86
CA GLY A 63 -25.40 -0.88 -38.25
C GLY A 63 -24.75 -2.04 -39.00
N SER A 64 -25.47 -3.16 -39.03
CA SER A 64 -25.52 -4.15 -40.13
C SER A 64 -24.44 -5.24 -40.27
N SER A 65 -24.86 -6.46 -39.93
CA SER A 65 -24.87 -7.69 -40.75
C SER A 65 -23.83 -7.87 -41.87
N ALA A 66 -22.99 -8.92 -41.77
CA ALA A 66 -23.00 -10.08 -42.68
C ALA A 66 -21.83 -11.05 -42.41
N VAL A 67 -22.17 -12.34 -42.26
CA VAL A 67 -21.35 -13.54 -42.46
C VAL A 67 -21.42 -13.83 -43.99
N PRO A 68 -20.44 -14.45 -44.72
CA PRO A 68 -19.83 -15.73 -44.36
C PRO A 68 -18.41 -16.14 -44.89
N GLN A 69 -17.95 -17.26 -44.31
CA GLN A 69 -17.25 -18.42 -44.91
C GLN A 69 -15.71 -18.53 -45.09
N ARG A 70 -15.19 -19.57 -44.39
CA ARG A 70 -14.34 -20.71 -44.83
C ARG A 70 -12.86 -20.52 -45.23
N GLY A 71 -12.01 -21.31 -44.56
CA GLY A 71 -10.76 -21.90 -45.08
C GLY A 71 -9.78 -22.29 -43.94
N ARG A 72 -9.78 -23.55 -43.46
CA ARG A 72 -8.70 -24.57 -43.62
C ARG A 72 -7.26 -23.99 -43.48
N GLY A 73 -6.33 -24.50 -42.69
CA GLY A 73 -6.19 -25.71 -41.87
C GLY A 73 -4.69 -25.90 -41.49
N ALA A 74 -4.45 -26.84 -40.57
CA ALA A 74 -3.16 -27.52 -40.27
C ALA A 74 -2.06 -26.81 -39.44
N ARG A 75 -1.89 -27.26 -38.19
CA ARG A 75 -0.60 -27.50 -37.52
C ARG A 75 -0.14 -28.96 -37.83
N PRO A 76 0.94 -29.50 -37.23
CA PRO A 76 2.37 -29.18 -37.33
C PRO A 76 3.18 -30.46 -37.68
N LEU A 77 4.46 -30.38 -38.05
CA LEU A 77 5.33 -31.57 -38.04
C LEU A 77 6.75 -31.25 -37.57
N ALA A 78 7.15 -32.04 -36.58
CA ALA A 78 8.49 -32.23 -36.06
C ALA A 78 9.20 -33.36 -36.83
N ALA A 79 10.54 -33.32 -36.88
CA ALA A 79 11.47 -34.46 -36.93
C ALA A 79 12.91 -33.92 -37.00
N GLN A 80 13.72 -34.11 -35.95
CA GLN A 80 14.72 -35.20 -35.80
C GLN A 80 15.97 -35.01 -36.67
N HIS A 81 17.09 -34.63 -36.04
CA HIS A 81 18.22 -35.52 -35.70
C HIS A 81 19.10 -35.95 -36.89
N SER A 82 20.31 -35.39 -36.98
CA SER A 82 21.48 -36.16 -37.37
C SER A 82 22.80 -35.58 -36.81
N ARG A 83 23.46 -36.49 -36.10
CA ARG A 83 24.80 -36.63 -35.51
C ARG A 83 25.98 -35.74 -36.01
N HIS A 84 26.77 -35.36 -35.00
CA HIS A 84 28.18 -34.93 -34.89
C HIS A 84 29.20 -35.59 -35.86
N PRO A 85 30.35 -34.94 -36.18
CA PRO A 85 31.48 -34.77 -35.22
C PRO A 85 32.15 -33.37 -35.23
N GLN A 86 32.36 -32.77 -34.06
CA GLN A 86 33.69 -32.47 -33.50
C GLN A 86 34.72 -31.90 -34.50
N LEU A 87 34.83 -30.57 -34.52
CA LEU A 87 36.07 -29.85 -34.79
C LEU A 87 36.21 -28.73 -33.76
N CYS A 88 37.39 -28.69 -33.13
CA CYS A 88 37.81 -27.71 -32.16
C CYS A 88 37.72 -26.28 -32.70
N SER A 89 37.06 -25.39 -31.99
CA SER A 89 37.51 -23.98 -31.89
C SER A 89 37.04 -23.39 -30.57
N SER A 90 37.79 -23.67 -29.51
CA SER A 90 37.92 -22.74 -28.39
C SER A 90 38.46 -21.43 -28.94
N ALA A 91 37.59 -20.49 -29.25
CA ALA A 91 37.98 -19.11 -29.51
C ALA A 91 38.25 -18.44 -28.16
N PRO A 92 39.49 -18.08 -27.81
CA PRO A 92 39.70 -17.15 -26.71
C PRO A 92 39.20 -15.80 -27.20
N LYS A 93 38.18 -15.24 -26.54
CA LYS A 93 37.93 -13.80 -26.59
C LYS A 93 39.21 -13.14 -26.09
N ARG A 94 40.05 -12.69 -27.02
CA ARG A 94 41.24 -11.88 -26.75
C ARG A 94 40.74 -10.58 -26.09
N ARG A 95 40.72 -10.55 -24.75
CA ARG A 95 40.93 -9.32 -23.99
C ARG A 95 42.39 -8.92 -24.24
N HIS A 96 42.63 -8.18 -25.31
CA HIS A 96 43.89 -7.49 -25.56
C HIS A 96 43.54 -6.04 -25.83
N GLY A 97 44.13 -5.13 -25.06
CA GLY A 97 44.23 -3.77 -25.56
C GLY A 97 44.31 -2.62 -24.57
N TYR A 98 44.47 -2.78 -23.25
CA TYR A 98 44.72 -1.59 -22.38
C TYR A 98 45.73 -1.84 -21.25
N GLY A 99 45.68 -2.99 -20.59
CA GLY A 99 46.69 -3.36 -19.58
C GLY A 99 48.11 -3.54 -20.15
N GLY A 100 48.29 -3.65 -21.46
CA GLY A 100 49.61 -3.69 -22.11
C GLY A 100 50.23 -2.31 -22.31
N ALA A 101 49.42 -1.27 -22.51
CA ALA A 101 49.90 0.10 -22.73
C ALA A 101 50.42 0.73 -21.43
N LEU A 102 49.66 0.62 -20.34
CA LEU A 102 50.10 1.04 -19.00
C LEU A 102 51.37 0.32 -18.54
N LYS A 103 51.47 -1.00 -18.79
CA LYS A 103 52.69 -1.77 -18.50
C LYS A 103 53.89 -1.35 -19.35
N SER A 104 53.66 -1.01 -20.62
CA SER A 104 54.70 -0.53 -21.53
C SER A 104 55.21 0.86 -21.11
N VAL A 105 54.32 1.79 -20.76
CA VAL A 105 54.69 3.14 -20.30
C VAL A 105 55.39 3.10 -18.95
N ALA A 106 54.91 2.28 -18.00
CA ALA A 106 55.58 2.07 -16.72
C ALA A 106 56.99 1.48 -16.89
N CYS A 107 57.19 0.56 -17.84
CA CYS A 107 58.50 -0.02 -18.15
C CYS A 107 59.47 1.01 -18.74
N VAL A 108 59.00 1.85 -19.68
CA VAL A 108 59.78 2.92 -20.31
C VAL A 108 60.15 4.01 -19.29
N SER A 109 59.19 4.45 -18.47
CA SER A 109 59.42 5.39 -17.38
C SER A 109 60.45 4.84 -16.36
N THR A 110 60.33 3.58 -15.95
CA THR A 110 61.29 2.96 -15.02
C THR A 110 62.72 2.92 -15.60
N PHE A 111 62.86 2.66 -16.90
CA PHE A 111 64.16 2.64 -17.58
C PHE A 111 64.85 4.00 -17.57
N PHE A 112 64.13 5.08 -17.93
CA PHE A 112 64.69 6.43 -17.91
C PHE A 112 65.04 6.89 -16.48
N PHE A 113 64.21 6.53 -15.49
CA PHE A 113 64.47 6.82 -14.09
C PHE A 113 65.76 6.16 -13.59
N GLN A 114 65.96 4.87 -13.86
CA GLN A 114 67.18 4.15 -13.48
C GLN A 114 68.42 4.70 -14.19
N THR A 115 68.29 5.06 -15.46
CA THR A 115 69.37 5.66 -16.25
C THR A 115 69.79 7.02 -15.69
N TYR A 116 68.81 7.89 -15.39
CA TYR A 116 69.03 9.16 -14.71
C TYR A 116 69.75 8.97 -13.37
N ASN A 117 69.20 8.12 -12.50
CA ASN A 117 69.70 7.93 -11.14
C ASN A 117 71.15 7.45 -11.13
N THR A 118 71.47 6.50 -12.02
CA THR A 118 72.83 5.99 -12.19
C THR A 118 73.79 7.09 -12.67
N LYS A 119 73.39 7.88 -13.67
CA LYS A 119 74.23 8.92 -14.27
C LYS A 119 74.44 10.12 -13.36
N LEU A 120 73.39 10.57 -12.65
CA LEU A 120 73.50 11.66 -11.71
C LEU A 120 74.37 11.29 -10.50
N LYS A 121 74.24 10.06 -9.97
CA LYS A 121 75.11 9.58 -8.89
C LYS A 121 76.58 9.50 -9.31
N ILE A 122 76.86 9.04 -10.54
CA ILE A 122 78.22 9.04 -11.10
C ILE A 122 78.76 10.47 -11.23
N PHE A 123 77.93 11.42 -11.69
CA PHE A 123 78.29 12.84 -11.77
C PHE A 123 78.63 13.45 -10.40
N CYS A 124 77.75 13.27 -9.41
CA CYS A 124 77.96 13.77 -8.04
C CYS A 124 79.17 13.12 -7.34
N PHE A 125 79.38 11.81 -7.54
CA PHE A 125 80.50 11.07 -6.95
C PHE A 125 81.85 11.41 -7.61
N SER A 126 81.89 11.43 -8.94
CA SER A 126 83.12 11.73 -9.70
C SER A 126 83.64 13.14 -9.48
N SER A 127 82.73 14.05 -9.07
CA SER A 127 83.03 15.45 -8.76
C SER A 127 83.44 15.67 -7.30
N SER A 128 83.09 14.78 -6.36
CA SER A 128 83.44 14.90 -4.93
C SER A 128 84.86 14.40 -4.60
N GLU A 129 85.39 13.42 -5.34
CA GLU A 129 86.75 12.87 -5.17
C GLU A 129 87.87 13.72 -5.81
N GLY A 130 87.72 15.05 -5.82
CA GLY A 130 88.55 16.03 -6.54
C GLY A 130 90.03 16.17 -6.11
N LYS A 131 90.80 15.08 -6.09
CA LYS A 131 92.28 15.10 -6.08
C LYS A 131 92.84 13.99 -6.99
N ARG A 132 92.92 14.28 -8.30
CA ARG A 132 94.03 14.00 -9.25
C ARG A 132 93.50 13.91 -10.71
N ALA A 133 94.20 14.60 -11.63
CA ALA A 133 94.04 14.66 -13.10
C ALA A 133 92.92 15.57 -13.66
N ALA A 134 93.26 16.84 -13.93
CA ALA A 134 92.33 17.95 -14.18
C ALA A 134 92.01 18.29 -15.66
N SER A 135 92.51 17.56 -16.66
CA SER A 135 92.22 17.90 -18.09
C SER A 135 91.44 16.83 -18.86
N PHE A 136 91.59 15.54 -18.53
CA PHE A 136 90.84 14.46 -19.19
C PHE A 136 89.48 14.18 -18.51
N ARG A 137 89.31 14.62 -17.26
CA ARG A 137 88.12 14.35 -16.43
C ARG A 137 86.97 15.35 -16.65
N GLY A 138 87.23 16.54 -17.20
CA GLY A 138 86.20 17.56 -17.45
C GLY A 138 85.20 17.16 -18.55
N ALA A 139 85.71 16.67 -19.69
CA ALA A 139 84.88 16.26 -20.82
C ALA A 139 83.97 15.05 -20.49
N THR A 140 84.47 14.09 -19.69
CA THR A 140 83.68 12.92 -19.28
C THR A 140 82.57 13.29 -18.30
N VAL A 141 82.83 14.22 -17.37
CA VAL A 141 81.84 14.66 -16.38
C VAL A 141 80.74 15.53 -17.03
N GLN A 142 81.09 16.38 -18.00
CA GLN A 142 80.11 17.13 -18.79
C GLN A 142 79.19 16.22 -19.62
N GLN A 143 79.75 15.15 -20.19
CA GLN A 143 78.98 14.18 -20.95
C GLN A 143 78.06 13.34 -20.05
N ASP A 144 78.48 13.01 -18.83
CA ASP A 144 77.63 12.34 -17.84
C ASP A 144 76.50 13.24 -17.31
N LEU A 145 76.75 14.55 -17.10
CA LEU A 145 75.71 15.52 -16.75
C LEU A 145 74.69 15.66 -17.88
N TYR A 146 75.16 15.83 -19.12
CA TYR A 146 74.28 15.90 -20.28
C TYR A 146 73.42 14.64 -20.41
N ALA A 147 74.02 13.46 -20.21
CA ALA A 147 73.28 12.19 -20.22
C ALA A 147 72.26 12.10 -19.08
N ALA A 148 72.61 12.57 -17.87
CA ALA A 148 71.70 12.59 -16.72
C ALA A 148 70.52 13.54 -16.96
N VAL A 149 70.78 14.79 -17.37
CA VAL A 149 69.75 15.79 -17.67
C VAL A 149 68.86 15.32 -18.83
N SER A 150 69.44 14.75 -19.90
CA SER A 150 68.66 14.20 -21.03
C SER A 150 67.76 13.04 -20.61
N ALA A 151 68.26 12.15 -19.73
CA ALA A 151 67.47 11.06 -19.18
C ALA A 151 66.34 11.57 -18.25
N ALA A 152 66.61 12.59 -17.44
CA ALA A 152 65.61 13.24 -16.60
C ALA A 152 64.52 13.90 -17.45
N SER A 153 64.90 14.69 -18.46
CA SER A 153 63.95 15.32 -19.37
C SER A 153 63.10 14.29 -20.12
N SER A 154 63.70 13.20 -20.60
CA SER A 154 62.97 12.10 -21.26
C SER A 154 61.98 11.41 -20.32
N TRP A 155 62.34 11.25 -19.04
CA TRP A 155 61.44 10.74 -18.02
C TRP A 155 60.27 11.68 -17.76
N LEU A 156 60.56 12.99 -17.60
CA LEU A 156 59.54 14.01 -17.39
C LEU A 156 58.59 14.10 -18.59
N ASP A 157 59.10 14.07 -19.82
CA ASP A 157 58.29 14.01 -21.03
C ASP A 157 57.36 12.80 -21.03
N THR A 158 57.85 11.64 -20.61
CA THR A 158 57.04 10.40 -20.54
C THR A 158 55.92 10.52 -19.51
N THR A 159 56.22 11.07 -18.33
CA THR A 159 55.26 11.26 -17.23
C THR A 159 54.23 12.35 -17.57
N GLU A 160 54.66 13.47 -18.16
CA GLU A 160 53.77 14.54 -18.64
C GLU A 160 52.82 14.03 -19.73
N ASN A 161 53.34 13.29 -20.71
CA ASN A 161 52.50 12.70 -21.75
C ASN A 161 51.47 11.73 -21.17
N HIS A 162 51.82 11.00 -20.12
CA HIS A 162 50.87 10.13 -19.41
C HIS A 162 49.74 10.93 -18.74
N LEU A 163 50.05 12.06 -18.09
CA LEU A 163 49.06 12.93 -17.46
C LEU A 163 48.16 13.65 -18.49
N LEU A 164 48.75 14.06 -19.61
CA LEU A 164 48.06 14.77 -20.70
C LEU A 164 47.20 13.86 -21.58
N SER A 165 47.51 12.56 -21.62
CA SER A 165 46.71 11.55 -22.34
C SER A 165 45.30 11.34 -21.72
N GLY A 166 44.97 12.10 -20.68
CA GLY A 166 43.70 12.09 -19.98
C GLY A 166 43.52 10.82 -19.14
N PRO A 167 42.52 10.79 -18.24
CA PRO A 167 42.06 9.53 -17.69
C PRO A 167 41.59 8.71 -18.90
N VAL A 168 42.35 7.66 -19.25
CA VAL A 168 41.93 6.73 -20.29
C VAL A 168 40.56 6.25 -19.87
N LEU A 169 39.56 6.71 -20.62
CA LEU A 169 38.15 6.41 -20.45
C LEU A 169 38.04 4.91 -20.12
N LEU A 170 37.44 4.60 -18.95
CA LEU A 170 37.09 3.24 -18.53
C LEU A 170 38.25 2.38 -18.00
N SER A 171 39.05 2.86 -17.04
CA SER A 171 39.74 1.91 -16.15
C SER A 171 38.75 1.40 -15.11
N GLU A 172 38.34 0.15 -15.25
CA GLU A 172 37.62 -0.66 -14.24
C GLU A 172 38.40 -0.77 -12.90
N ASP A 173 39.53 -0.07 -12.78
CA ASP A 173 40.50 -0.15 -11.68
C ASP A 173 41.16 1.22 -11.41
N THR A 174 40.35 2.18 -10.96
CA THR A 174 40.78 3.52 -10.52
C THR A 174 41.77 3.45 -9.35
N HIS A 175 41.71 2.39 -8.53
CA HIS A 175 42.65 2.12 -7.45
C HIS A 175 44.06 1.80 -7.98
N ASN A 176 44.17 0.92 -8.99
CA ASN A 176 45.46 0.64 -9.62
C ASN A 176 46.02 1.85 -10.37
N GLN A 177 45.17 2.72 -10.89
CA GLN A 177 45.62 4.00 -11.46
C GLN A 177 46.20 4.93 -10.38
N LEU A 178 45.54 5.06 -9.23
CA LEU A 178 46.04 5.87 -8.10
C LEU A 178 47.40 5.37 -7.60
N THR A 179 47.52 4.06 -7.33
CA THR A 179 48.79 3.48 -6.85
C THR A 179 49.94 3.67 -7.84
N HIS A 180 49.64 3.66 -9.15
CA HIS A 180 50.63 3.95 -10.18
C HIS A 180 51.08 5.42 -10.15
N LEU A 181 50.14 6.36 -10.09
CA LEU A 181 50.43 7.79 -10.01
C LEU A 181 51.19 8.15 -8.73
N GLU A 182 50.85 7.55 -7.59
CA GLU A 182 51.59 7.71 -6.33
C GLU A 182 53.04 7.18 -6.44
N SER A 183 53.26 6.09 -7.18
CA SER A 183 54.60 5.58 -7.47
C SER A 183 55.41 6.55 -8.32
N LEU A 184 54.81 7.13 -9.37
CA LEU A 184 55.43 8.15 -10.21
C LEU A 184 55.74 9.42 -9.41
N ASN A 185 54.82 9.86 -8.55
CA ASN A 185 55.01 10.99 -7.67
C ASN A 185 56.20 10.78 -6.71
N LYS A 186 56.31 9.57 -6.13
CA LYS A 186 57.46 9.20 -5.29
C LYS A 186 58.77 9.22 -6.07
N GLN A 187 58.79 8.73 -7.31
CA GLN A 187 59.95 8.79 -8.18
C GLN A 187 60.35 10.24 -8.48
N LEU A 188 59.39 11.10 -8.81
CA LEU A 188 59.63 12.53 -9.08
C LEU A 188 60.23 13.24 -7.85
N LYS A 189 59.69 13.00 -6.66
CA LYS A 189 60.21 13.58 -5.40
C LYS A 189 61.65 13.13 -5.12
N GLU A 190 61.96 11.87 -5.39
CA GLU A 190 63.31 11.35 -5.26
C GLU A 190 64.27 12.00 -6.27
N MET A 191 63.88 12.10 -7.55
CA MET A 191 64.69 12.81 -8.53
C MET A 191 64.89 14.28 -8.14
N SER A 192 63.84 14.96 -7.68
CA SER A 192 63.86 16.38 -7.30
C SER A 192 64.79 16.63 -6.11
N ARG A 193 64.82 15.69 -5.15
CA ARG A 193 65.78 15.66 -4.03
C ARG A 193 67.21 15.50 -4.55
N GLU A 194 67.45 14.57 -5.46
CA GLU A 194 68.79 14.35 -6.03
C GLU A 194 69.30 15.55 -6.86
N VAL A 195 68.44 16.20 -7.65
CA VAL A 195 68.77 17.46 -8.36
C VAL A 195 69.10 18.57 -7.37
N LYS A 196 68.32 18.69 -6.29
CA LYS A 196 68.55 19.68 -5.24
C LYS A 196 69.89 19.46 -4.54
N GLU A 197 70.18 18.23 -4.13
CA GLU A 197 71.47 17.87 -3.52
C GLU A 197 72.65 18.13 -4.46
N CYS A 198 72.48 17.85 -5.77
CA CYS A 198 73.46 18.17 -6.78
C CYS A 198 73.70 19.68 -6.90
N ARG A 199 72.64 20.50 -6.85
CA ARG A 199 72.75 21.96 -6.87
C ARG A 199 73.38 22.50 -5.58
N ASP A 200 72.98 22.00 -4.42
CA ASP A 200 73.52 22.41 -3.11
C ASP A 200 75.02 22.10 -3.03
N TRP A 201 75.45 20.97 -3.60
CA TRP A 201 76.87 20.61 -3.73
C TRP A 201 77.65 21.60 -4.63
N LEU A 202 77.05 22.07 -5.74
CA LEU A 202 77.66 23.08 -6.62
C LEU A 202 77.87 24.41 -5.88
N HIS A 203 76.91 24.82 -5.04
CA HIS A 203 76.95 26.05 -4.24
C HIS A 203 77.91 25.97 -3.03
N GLY A 204 78.10 24.79 -2.44
CA GLY A 204 78.88 24.55 -1.21
C GLY A 204 80.41 24.72 -1.29
N GLY A 205 80.93 25.36 -2.34
CA GLY A 205 82.36 25.71 -2.49
C GLY A 205 83.30 24.56 -2.87
N THR A 206 82.78 23.34 -3.05
CA THR A 206 83.53 22.14 -3.49
C THR A 206 83.60 22.01 -5.02
N GLY A 207 82.75 22.73 -5.76
CA GLY A 207 82.68 22.78 -7.23
C GLY A 207 83.73 23.67 -7.94
N ARG A 208 84.94 23.82 -7.38
CA ARG A 208 86.01 24.67 -7.97
C ARG A 208 86.67 24.11 -9.24
N VAL A 209 86.12 23.04 -9.82
CA VAL A 209 86.71 22.30 -10.95
C VAL A 209 86.37 22.91 -12.33
N TRP A 210 85.34 23.77 -12.40
CA TRP A 210 84.79 24.29 -13.67
C TRP A 210 85.08 25.79 -13.88
N GLY A 211 84.88 26.31 -15.10
CA GLY A 211 84.89 27.75 -15.37
C GLY A 211 83.72 28.48 -14.71
N ALA A 212 83.78 29.82 -14.57
CA ALA A 212 82.66 30.60 -14.01
C ALA A 212 81.40 30.49 -14.89
N GLU A 213 81.55 30.59 -16.21
CA GLU A 213 80.46 30.50 -17.19
C GLU A 213 79.87 29.08 -17.30
N GLU A 214 80.70 28.05 -17.18
CA GLU A 214 80.24 26.65 -17.21
C GLU A 214 79.44 26.31 -15.94
N ARG A 215 79.84 26.84 -14.78
CA ARG A 215 79.09 26.68 -13.53
C ARG A 215 77.70 27.32 -13.61
N THR A 216 77.61 28.55 -14.10
CA THR A 216 76.32 29.25 -14.24
C THR A 216 75.39 28.49 -15.19
N LEU A 217 75.90 27.97 -16.32
CA LEU A 217 75.09 27.19 -17.26
C LEU A 217 74.54 25.89 -16.62
N ILE A 218 75.35 25.21 -15.81
CA ILE A 218 74.94 23.99 -15.09
C ILE A 218 73.90 24.32 -14.02
N GLU A 219 74.10 25.41 -13.29
CA GLU A 219 73.15 25.91 -12.28
C GLU A 219 71.80 26.25 -12.91
N ASP A 220 71.78 27.03 -13.99
CA ASP A 220 70.56 27.39 -14.75
C ASP A 220 69.85 26.13 -15.30
N THR A 221 70.62 25.14 -15.78
CA THR A 221 70.06 23.88 -16.32
C THR A 221 69.40 23.04 -15.20
N LEU A 222 70.05 22.94 -14.05
CA LEU A 222 69.50 22.21 -12.89
C LEU A 222 68.34 22.98 -12.23
N GLU A 223 68.37 24.31 -12.27
CA GLU A 223 67.26 25.16 -11.82
C GLU A 223 66.03 24.97 -12.72
N GLY A 224 66.17 25.10 -14.04
CA GLY A 224 65.06 24.86 -14.97
C GLY A 224 64.49 23.44 -14.90
N LEU A 225 65.35 22.43 -14.66
CA LEU A 225 64.89 21.07 -14.40
C LEU A 225 64.12 20.97 -13.08
N GLN A 226 64.62 21.58 -12.00
CA GLN A 226 63.96 21.62 -10.70
C GLN A 226 62.60 22.34 -10.77
N GLU A 227 62.49 23.44 -11.50
CA GLU A 227 61.23 24.17 -11.72
C GLU A 227 60.21 23.31 -12.46
N ARG A 228 60.60 22.67 -13.56
CA ARG A 228 59.75 21.75 -14.31
C ARG A 228 59.26 20.59 -13.45
N MET A 229 60.15 20.02 -12.64
CA MET A 229 59.80 18.97 -11.69
C MET A 229 58.84 19.46 -10.61
N GLY A 230 59.00 20.68 -10.11
CA GLY A 230 58.06 21.29 -9.15
C GLY A 230 56.66 21.51 -9.73
N LEU A 231 56.56 21.93 -10.99
CA LEU A 231 55.28 22.03 -11.69
C LEU A 231 54.63 20.65 -11.85
N LEU A 232 55.40 19.66 -12.32
CA LEU A 232 54.90 18.29 -12.49
C LEU A 232 54.47 17.65 -11.16
N ASP A 233 55.18 17.93 -10.06
CA ASP A 233 54.85 17.47 -8.70
C ASP A 233 53.48 18.02 -8.28
N SER A 234 53.25 19.33 -8.46
CA SER A 234 51.95 19.94 -8.14
C SER A 234 50.78 19.35 -8.95
N VAL A 235 50.99 19.06 -10.24
CA VAL A 235 49.97 18.46 -11.11
C VAL A 235 49.71 17.00 -10.74
N LEU A 236 50.77 16.23 -10.43
CA LEU A 236 50.64 14.85 -9.96
C LEU A 236 49.92 14.77 -8.63
N GLU A 237 50.25 15.64 -7.68
CA GLU A 237 49.58 15.73 -6.39
C GLU A 237 48.09 16.05 -6.57
N GLN A 238 47.76 17.07 -7.37
CA GLN A 238 46.38 17.44 -7.65
C GLN A 238 45.58 16.30 -8.31
N GLN A 239 46.17 15.56 -9.25
CA GLN A 239 45.51 14.41 -9.85
C GLN A 239 45.34 13.25 -8.85
N CYS A 240 46.35 12.95 -8.03
CA CYS A 240 46.24 11.94 -6.98
C CYS A 240 45.12 12.28 -6.00
N ASP A 241 45.06 13.54 -5.56
CA ASP A 241 44.05 14.03 -4.63
C ASP A 241 42.65 13.97 -5.27
N SER A 242 42.50 14.40 -6.53
CA SER A 242 41.22 14.31 -7.26
C SER A 242 40.72 12.86 -7.41
N ILE A 243 41.60 11.91 -7.72
CA ILE A 243 41.22 10.49 -7.81
C ILE A 243 40.88 9.93 -6.43
N ARG A 244 41.61 10.34 -5.38
CA ARG A 244 41.34 9.94 -4.00
C ARG A 244 39.98 10.46 -3.53
N ASP A 245 39.65 11.71 -3.81
CA ASP A 245 38.37 12.33 -3.49
C ASP A 245 37.23 11.61 -4.21
N SER A 246 37.38 11.33 -5.51
CA SER A 246 36.40 10.55 -6.28
C SER A 246 36.19 9.14 -5.70
N LEU A 247 37.26 8.41 -5.40
CA LEU A 247 37.19 7.09 -4.75
C LEU A 247 36.48 7.15 -3.39
N GLN A 248 36.72 8.21 -2.62
CA GLN A 248 36.07 8.44 -1.34
C GLN A 248 34.57 8.70 -1.54
N GLU A 249 34.16 9.52 -2.51
CA GLU A 249 32.75 9.75 -2.84
C GLU A 249 32.04 8.45 -3.26
N HIS A 250 32.67 7.62 -4.09
CA HIS A 250 32.14 6.31 -4.46
C HIS A 250 31.97 5.40 -3.23
N THR A 251 32.92 5.42 -2.30
CA THR A 251 32.87 4.63 -1.06
C THR A 251 31.74 5.12 -0.13
N VAL A 252 31.55 6.44 -0.01
CA VAL A 252 30.46 7.04 0.75
C VAL A 252 29.11 6.65 0.14
N PHE A 253 28.96 6.80 -1.17
CA PHE A 253 27.75 6.38 -1.90
C PHE A 253 27.41 4.91 -1.67
N GLN A 254 28.40 4.02 -1.81
CA GLN A 254 28.22 2.58 -1.58
C GLN A 254 27.79 2.26 -0.14
N ASN A 255 28.33 2.98 0.85
CA ASN A 255 27.90 2.83 2.23
C ASN A 255 26.47 3.32 2.47
N GLU A 256 26.09 4.47 1.90
CA GLU A 256 24.73 5.02 2.00
C GLU A 256 23.71 4.09 1.34
N LEU A 257 24.01 3.58 0.14
CA LEU A 257 23.21 2.58 -0.56
C LEU A 257 22.96 1.34 0.32
N ARG A 258 24.02 0.79 0.93
CA ARG A 258 23.92 -0.37 1.83
C ARG A 258 23.07 -0.07 3.07
N MET A 259 23.25 1.10 3.68
CA MET A 259 22.49 1.50 4.86
C MET A 259 21.00 1.72 4.56
N LEU A 260 20.68 2.35 3.43
CA LEU A 260 19.31 2.53 2.98
C LEU A 260 18.63 1.20 2.64
N PHE A 261 19.33 0.27 1.98
CA PHE A 261 18.83 -1.09 1.75
C PHE A 261 18.49 -1.80 3.06
N ALA A 262 19.38 -1.71 4.05
CA ALA A 262 19.16 -2.33 5.35
C ALA A 262 17.95 -1.70 6.06
N ALA A 263 17.83 -0.37 6.05
CA ALA A 263 16.72 0.35 6.66
C ALA A 263 15.37 0.05 5.99
N LEU A 264 15.33 -0.02 4.65
CA LEU A 264 14.13 -0.38 3.88
C LEU A 264 13.68 -1.81 4.19
N ASN A 265 14.62 -2.77 4.15
CA ASN A 265 14.32 -4.15 4.47
C ASN A 265 13.85 -4.28 5.91
N GLU A 266 14.54 -3.66 6.87
CA GLU A 266 14.13 -3.69 8.28
C GLU A 266 12.71 -3.13 8.46
N SER A 267 12.41 -1.96 7.87
CA SER A 267 11.06 -1.38 7.92
C SER A 267 10.00 -2.32 7.32
N LYS A 268 10.30 -2.94 6.17
CA LYS A 268 9.43 -3.95 5.53
C LYS A 268 9.19 -5.15 6.45
N HIS A 269 10.23 -5.70 7.05
CA HIS A 269 10.12 -6.85 7.96
C HIS A 269 9.33 -6.50 9.22
N GLN A 270 9.59 -5.33 9.82
CA GLN A 270 8.84 -4.84 10.97
C GLN A 270 7.35 -4.68 10.64
N LEU A 271 7.02 -4.07 9.50
CA LEU A 271 5.64 -3.92 9.07
C LEU A 271 4.97 -5.27 8.86
N LEU A 272 5.61 -6.21 8.15
CA LEU A 272 5.08 -7.57 7.95
C LEU A 272 4.86 -8.29 9.29
N GLN A 273 5.81 -8.17 10.23
CA GLN A 273 5.70 -8.76 11.56
C GLN A 273 4.53 -8.16 12.35
N LYS A 274 4.35 -6.84 12.31
CA LYS A 274 3.23 -6.17 12.98
C LYS A 274 1.88 -6.50 12.33
N MET A 275 1.85 -6.68 11.01
CA MET A 275 0.65 -7.14 10.32
C MET A 275 0.26 -8.57 10.71
N ALA A 276 1.24 -9.44 10.99
CA ALA A 276 1.00 -10.78 11.51
C ALA A 276 0.63 -10.77 13.01
N GLY A 277 1.00 -9.72 13.75
CA GLY A 277 0.69 -9.55 15.16
C GLY A 277 -0.79 -9.21 15.43
N MET A 278 -1.36 -9.84 16.45
CA MET A 278 -2.71 -9.57 16.93
C MET A 278 -2.72 -8.43 17.96
N THR A 279 -2.54 -7.18 17.52
CA THR A 279 -2.85 -6.02 18.37
C THR A 279 -4.31 -5.64 18.16
N ASP A 280 -5.20 -5.93 19.10
CA ASP A 280 -6.66 -5.85 18.87
C ASP A 280 -7.26 -4.43 18.84
N ARG A 281 -6.51 -3.39 19.21
CA ARG A 281 -7.08 -2.03 19.33
C ARG A 281 -6.98 -1.23 18.02
N PRO A 282 -8.11 -0.77 17.45
CA PRO A 282 -8.11 -0.01 16.19
C PRO A 282 -7.26 1.28 16.22
N ALA A 283 -7.28 2.01 17.34
CA ALA A 283 -6.47 3.22 17.50
C ALA A 283 -4.96 2.94 17.48
N SER A 284 -4.52 1.80 18.04
CA SER A 284 -3.12 1.38 17.98
C SER A 284 -2.71 1.06 16.54
N LYS A 285 -3.56 0.36 15.79
CA LYS A 285 -3.30 0.04 14.37
C LYS A 285 -3.20 1.31 13.52
N GLN A 286 -4.04 2.31 13.77
CA GLN A 286 -3.98 3.59 13.05
C GLN A 286 -2.68 4.36 13.31
N LEU A 287 -2.28 4.46 14.59
CA LEU A 287 -1.05 5.14 14.97
C LEU A 287 0.18 4.46 14.35
N GLU A 288 0.20 3.12 14.38
CA GLU A 288 1.25 2.32 13.77
C GLU A 288 1.38 2.59 12.26
N VAL A 289 0.26 2.57 11.51
CA VAL A 289 0.28 2.88 10.07
C VAL A 289 0.82 4.29 9.83
N ARG A 290 0.40 5.29 10.62
CA ARG A 290 0.93 6.66 10.48
C ARG A 290 2.44 6.75 10.76
N LEU A 291 2.95 5.99 11.72
CA LEU A 291 4.38 5.94 12.00
C LEU A 291 5.15 5.36 10.81
N TYR A 292 4.65 4.28 10.20
CA TYR A 292 5.27 3.72 8.98
C TYR A 292 5.19 4.66 7.78
N GLU A 293 4.10 5.42 7.63
CA GLU A 293 4.00 6.45 6.59
C GLU A 293 5.05 7.55 6.77
N LEU A 294 5.25 8.01 8.01
CA LEU A 294 6.29 8.99 8.33
C LEU A 294 7.70 8.44 8.07
N GLN A 295 7.97 7.21 8.51
CA GLN A 295 9.25 6.54 8.23
C GLN A 295 9.49 6.37 6.73
N THR A 296 8.46 6.00 5.97
CA THR A 296 8.55 5.84 4.51
C THR A 296 8.84 7.18 3.83
N LYS A 297 8.32 8.30 4.34
CA LYS A 297 8.69 9.64 3.83
C LYS A 297 10.17 9.95 4.04
N THR A 298 10.74 9.64 5.20
CA THR A 298 12.18 9.81 5.45
C THR A 298 13.02 8.95 4.48
N LEU A 299 12.60 7.69 4.27
CA LEU A 299 13.27 6.80 3.31
C LEU A 299 13.13 7.30 1.86
N THR A 300 11.99 7.90 1.51
CA THR A 300 11.77 8.52 0.19
C THR A 300 12.78 9.62 -0.08
N THR A 301 12.99 10.52 0.89
CA THR A 301 14.00 11.59 0.77
C THR A 301 15.40 11.00 0.59
N GLY A 302 15.76 10.00 1.40
CA GLY A 302 17.07 9.34 1.28
C GLY A 302 17.29 8.66 -0.07
N VAL A 303 16.28 7.98 -0.63
CA VAL A 303 16.35 7.37 -1.97
C VAL A 303 16.50 8.43 -3.06
N ALA A 304 15.80 9.57 -2.93
CA ALA A 304 15.91 10.68 -3.88
C ALA A 304 17.29 11.36 -3.85
N GLU A 305 17.84 11.59 -2.65
CA GLU A 305 19.18 12.14 -2.45
C GLU A 305 20.26 11.21 -3.01
N LEU A 306 20.15 9.90 -2.70
CA LEU A 306 21.07 8.89 -3.21
C LEU A 306 21.04 8.84 -4.74
N ARG A 307 19.85 8.93 -5.35
CA ARG A 307 19.70 9.00 -6.80
C ARG A 307 20.35 10.25 -7.40
N SER A 308 20.16 11.41 -6.78
CA SER A 308 20.81 12.65 -7.23
C SER A 308 22.34 12.57 -7.19
N THR A 309 22.87 11.86 -6.19
CA THR A 309 24.30 11.59 -6.04
C THR A 309 24.80 10.60 -7.10
N ALA A 310 24.02 9.56 -7.40
CA ALA A 310 24.32 8.61 -8.48
C ALA A 310 24.42 9.30 -9.85
N ASP A 311 23.47 10.19 -10.16
CA ASP A 311 23.45 10.95 -11.42
C ASP A 311 24.69 11.87 -11.54
N ARG A 312 25.16 12.44 -10.41
CA ARG A 312 26.38 13.26 -10.35
C ARG A 312 27.66 12.44 -10.55
N LEU A 313 27.74 11.26 -9.95
CA LEU A 313 28.96 10.43 -9.91
C LEU A 313 29.19 9.57 -11.17
N GLN A 314 28.24 9.54 -12.13
CA GLN A 314 28.31 8.70 -13.33
C GLN A 314 28.71 7.26 -13.01
N LEU A 315 27.94 6.64 -12.12
CA LEU A 315 28.24 5.34 -11.55
C LEU A 315 28.43 4.23 -12.59
N ASP A 316 29.18 3.20 -12.20
CA ASP A 316 29.35 2.00 -12.99
C ASP A 316 28.04 1.22 -13.17
N GLN A 317 28.06 0.23 -14.07
CA GLN A 317 26.87 -0.57 -14.35
C GLN A 317 26.37 -1.35 -13.13
N THR A 318 27.28 -1.80 -12.25
CA THR A 318 26.92 -2.61 -11.07
C THR A 318 26.18 -1.78 -10.04
N SER A 319 26.71 -0.61 -9.67
CA SER A 319 26.07 0.29 -8.69
C SER A 319 24.70 0.77 -9.20
N ASN A 320 24.56 1.01 -10.50
CA ASN A 320 23.26 1.35 -11.08
C ASN A 320 22.23 0.22 -10.97
N GLN A 321 22.65 -1.04 -11.14
CA GLN A 321 21.75 -2.19 -10.94
C GLN A 321 21.30 -2.33 -9.48
N GLU A 322 22.19 -2.06 -8.53
CA GLU A 322 21.85 -2.08 -7.10
C GLU A 322 20.92 -0.93 -6.73
N LEU A 323 21.11 0.26 -7.30
CA LEU A 323 20.19 1.38 -7.13
C LEU A 323 18.79 1.09 -7.66
N LEU A 324 18.67 0.41 -8.81
CA LEU A 324 17.36 -0.03 -9.33
C LEU A 324 16.68 -1.03 -8.38
N LYS A 325 17.44 -2.00 -7.85
CA LYS A 325 16.90 -2.93 -6.84
C LYS A 325 16.44 -2.20 -5.57
N LEU A 326 17.14 -1.13 -5.16
CA LEU A 326 16.75 -0.32 -4.02
C LEU A 326 15.40 0.34 -4.29
N GLN A 327 15.23 0.90 -5.49
CA GLN A 327 13.97 1.50 -5.93
C GLN A 327 12.82 0.48 -5.92
N ASP A 328 13.03 -0.72 -6.49
CA ASP A 328 12.03 -1.79 -6.45
C ASP A 328 11.61 -2.12 -5.01
N THR A 329 12.57 -2.28 -4.09
CA THR A 329 12.27 -2.58 -2.68
C THR A 329 11.57 -1.43 -1.96
N TYR A 330 11.87 -0.19 -2.33
CA TYR A 330 11.19 1.00 -1.81
C TYR A 330 9.75 1.08 -2.31
N GLU A 331 9.52 0.87 -3.60
CA GLU A 331 8.18 0.85 -4.19
C GLU A 331 7.32 -0.26 -3.57
N GLU A 332 7.89 -1.45 -3.35
CA GLU A 332 7.23 -2.53 -2.62
C GLU A 332 6.83 -2.11 -1.19
N LEU A 333 7.69 -1.40 -0.45
CA LEU A 333 7.38 -0.91 0.89
C LEU A 333 6.25 0.12 0.86
N VAL A 334 6.29 1.08 -0.07
CA VAL A 334 5.25 2.09 -0.26
C VAL A 334 3.90 1.43 -0.55
N LEU A 335 3.87 0.45 -1.45
CA LEU A 335 2.68 -0.32 -1.76
C LEU A 335 2.18 -1.11 -0.53
N LEU A 336 3.08 -1.70 0.25
CA LEU A 336 2.74 -2.43 1.46
C LEU A 336 2.08 -1.51 2.49
N VAL A 337 2.67 -0.35 2.78
CA VAL A 337 2.11 0.65 3.70
C VAL A 337 0.75 1.14 3.20
N GLY A 338 0.64 1.46 1.90
CA GLY A 338 -0.61 1.90 1.27
C GLY A 338 -1.73 0.85 1.37
N SER A 339 -1.41 -0.42 1.10
CA SER A 339 -2.36 -1.54 1.21
C SER A 339 -2.86 -1.72 2.65
N ARG A 340 -1.95 -1.61 3.63
CA ARG A 340 -2.28 -1.71 5.05
C ARG A 340 -3.20 -0.58 5.49
N ARG A 341 -2.90 0.67 5.08
CA ARG A 341 -3.78 1.82 5.33
C ARG A 341 -5.18 1.60 4.75
N SER A 342 -5.26 1.21 3.48
CA SER A 342 -6.54 1.02 2.79
C SER A 342 -7.38 -0.06 3.48
N SER A 343 -6.78 -1.22 3.79
CA SER A 343 -7.45 -2.32 4.48
C SER A 343 -7.95 -1.90 5.87
N LEU A 344 -7.12 -1.18 6.64
CA LEU A 344 -7.51 -0.70 7.95
C LEU A 344 -8.68 0.31 7.85
N ASN A 345 -8.62 1.26 6.92
CA ASN A 345 -9.67 2.25 6.71
C ASN A 345 -10.99 1.62 6.29
N GLN A 346 -10.95 0.63 5.39
CA GLN A 346 -12.14 -0.14 5.02
C GLN A 346 -12.74 -0.85 6.25
N GLY A 347 -11.90 -1.49 7.06
CA GLY A 347 -12.33 -2.14 8.30
C GLY A 347 -12.94 -1.17 9.32
N LEU A 348 -12.36 0.02 9.47
CA LEU A 348 -12.87 1.07 10.36
C LEU A 348 -14.21 1.64 9.89
N SER A 349 -14.39 1.84 8.58
CA SER A 349 -15.66 2.26 8.00
C SER A 349 -16.75 1.22 8.29
N LEU A 350 -16.43 -0.07 8.14
CA LEU A 350 -17.34 -1.15 8.46
C LEU A 350 -17.62 -1.24 9.96
N LYS A 351 -16.62 -0.96 10.82
CA LYS A 351 -16.82 -0.87 12.27
C LYS A 351 -17.78 0.26 12.64
N ALA A 352 -17.68 1.43 12.01
CA ALA A 352 -18.62 2.52 12.24
C ALA A 352 -20.06 2.14 11.85
N GLN A 353 -20.24 1.38 10.75
CA GLN A 353 -21.55 0.85 10.36
C GLN A 353 -22.08 -0.18 11.38
N TYR A 354 -21.22 -1.05 11.88
CA TYR A 354 -21.55 -1.96 12.98
C TYR A 354 -22.01 -1.20 14.23
N GLU A 355 -21.26 -0.18 14.66
CA GLU A 355 -21.58 0.61 15.85
C GLU A 355 -22.91 1.36 15.70
N ALA A 356 -23.21 1.89 14.50
CA ALA A 356 -24.50 2.47 14.20
C ALA A 356 -25.62 1.42 14.28
N ALA A 357 -25.45 0.27 13.62
CA ALA A 357 -26.45 -0.81 13.64
C ALA A 357 -26.69 -1.38 15.04
N LEU A 358 -25.66 -1.42 15.90
CA LEU A 358 -25.82 -1.82 17.30
C LEU A 358 -26.62 -0.79 18.08
N ARG A 359 -26.33 0.51 17.94
CA ARG A 359 -27.13 1.57 18.57
C ARG A 359 -28.60 1.51 18.14
N ASP A 360 -28.85 1.39 16.84
CA ASP A 360 -30.20 1.30 16.28
C ASP A 360 -30.94 0.06 16.82
N LEU A 361 -30.24 -1.09 16.94
CA LEU A 361 -30.81 -2.29 17.53
C LEU A 361 -31.14 -2.11 19.02
N THR A 362 -30.25 -1.48 19.80
CA THR A 362 -30.50 -1.20 21.22
C THR A 362 -31.74 -0.33 21.40
N GLU A 363 -31.86 0.78 20.65
CA GLU A 363 -33.04 1.65 20.70
C GLU A 363 -34.33 0.92 20.27
N LEU A 364 -34.23 0.07 19.24
CA LEU A 364 -35.38 -0.72 18.78
C LEU A 364 -35.80 -1.76 19.81
N VAL A 365 -34.86 -2.35 20.55
CA VAL A 365 -35.14 -3.28 21.66
C VAL A 365 -35.83 -2.55 22.81
N ASP A 366 -35.37 -1.36 23.18
CA ASP A 366 -36.01 -0.55 24.23
C ASP A 366 -37.45 -0.19 23.81
N THR A 367 -37.63 0.29 22.57
CA THR A 367 -38.96 0.56 22.00
C THR A 367 -39.84 -0.69 21.99
N ALA A 368 -39.25 -1.86 21.71
CA ALA A 368 -39.97 -3.11 21.68
C ALA A 368 -40.41 -3.56 23.09
N GLN A 369 -39.60 -3.32 24.12
CA GLN A 369 -39.99 -3.55 25.51
C GLN A 369 -41.15 -2.65 25.92
N ASP A 370 -41.10 -1.36 25.56
CA ASP A 370 -42.18 -0.40 25.83
C ASP A 370 -43.48 -0.80 25.11
N LYS A 371 -43.38 -1.21 23.84
CA LYS A 371 -44.52 -1.73 23.09
C LYS A 371 -45.12 -2.99 23.72
N MET A 372 -44.29 -3.94 24.16
CA MET A 372 -44.79 -5.14 24.84
C MET A 372 -45.50 -4.78 26.15
N ALA A 373 -44.98 -3.82 26.91
CA ALA A 373 -45.61 -3.36 28.15
C ALA A 373 -46.93 -2.61 27.90
N ALA A 374 -47.04 -1.87 26.78
CA ALA A 374 -48.24 -1.16 26.38
C ALA A 374 -49.31 -2.10 25.81
N ASP A 375 -48.94 -3.04 24.92
CA ASP A 375 -49.83 -4.04 24.31
C ASP A 375 -50.54 -4.91 25.34
N GLN A 376 -49.91 -5.10 26.51
CA GLN A 376 -50.47 -5.86 27.62
C GLN A 376 -51.52 -5.07 28.43
N LYS A 377 -51.57 -3.74 28.29
CA LYS A 377 -52.50 -2.83 28.97
C LYS A 377 -53.61 -2.29 28.04
N MET A 378 -53.54 -2.57 26.74
CA MET A 378 -54.50 -2.08 25.78
C MET A 378 -55.80 -2.91 25.80
N ALA A 379 -56.92 -2.24 26.06
CA ALA A 379 -58.26 -2.76 25.80
C ALA A 379 -58.65 -2.44 24.34
N VAL A 380 -59.10 -3.45 23.60
CA VAL A 380 -59.49 -3.33 22.19
C VAL A 380 -61.01 -3.51 22.08
N ALA A 381 -61.70 -2.59 21.39
CA ALA A 381 -63.16 -2.52 21.40
C ALA A 381 -63.84 -3.28 20.25
N SER A 382 -63.08 -3.68 19.22
CA SER A 382 -63.63 -4.43 18.08
C SER A 382 -62.67 -5.46 17.48
N VAL A 383 -63.23 -6.46 16.79
CA VAL A 383 -62.47 -7.50 16.06
C VAL A 383 -61.55 -6.90 14.99
N ILE A 384 -61.98 -5.82 14.32
CA ILE A 384 -61.20 -5.13 13.30
C ILE A 384 -59.96 -4.48 13.93
N GLU A 385 -60.11 -3.86 15.10
CA GLU A 385 -58.99 -3.28 15.83
C GLU A 385 -58.00 -4.36 16.31
N VAL A 386 -58.47 -5.55 16.72
CA VAL A 386 -57.59 -6.68 17.09
C VAL A 386 -56.79 -7.15 15.86
N GLN A 387 -57.41 -7.24 14.68
CA GLN A 387 -56.73 -7.60 13.45
C GLN A 387 -55.64 -6.57 13.09
N MET A 388 -55.98 -5.29 13.12
CA MET A 388 -55.01 -4.21 12.88
C MET A 388 -53.85 -4.21 13.87
N LEU A 389 -54.14 -4.49 15.14
CA LEU A 389 -53.11 -4.60 16.18
C LEU A 389 -52.17 -5.77 15.89
N LEU A 390 -52.70 -6.94 15.56
CA LEU A 390 -51.91 -8.12 15.20
C LEU A 390 -51.01 -7.86 13.99
N ASP A 391 -51.52 -7.21 12.95
CA ASP A 391 -50.75 -6.90 11.74
C ASP A 391 -49.58 -5.95 12.05
N LYS A 392 -49.85 -4.84 12.77
CA LYS A 392 -48.81 -3.90 13.22
C LYS A 392 -47.78 -4.54 14.14
N HIS A 393 -48.23 -5.42 15.03
CA HIS A 393 -47.38 -6.17 15.94
C HIS A 393 -46.41 -7.06 15.14
N ARG A 394 -46.93 -7.87 14.22
CA ARG A 394 -46.11 -8.73 13.35
C ARG A 394 -45.10 -7.93 12.54
N GLU A 395 -45.51 -6.83 11.90
CA GLU A 395 -44.62 -5.97 11.11
C GLU A 395 -43.46 -5.43 11.94
N PHE A 396 -43.74 -4.92 13.14
CA PHE A 396 -42.72 -4.36 14.01
C PHE A 396 -41.72 -5.41 14.51
N PHE A 397 -42.18 -6.58 14.96
CA PHE A 397 -41.27 -7.60 15.48
C PHE A 397 -40.49 -8.34 14.38
N GLN A 398 -41.05 -8.47 13.17
CA GLN A 398 -40.26 -8.89 12.00
C GLN A 398 -39.18 -7.87 11.65
N PHE A 399 -39.47 -6.57 11.80
CA PHE A 399 -38.47 -5.52 11.60
C PHE A 399 -37.34 -5.61 12.63
N LEU A 400 -37.65 -5.83 13.92
CA LEU A 400 -36.66 -6.08 14.97
C LEU A 400 -35.78 -7.30 14.68
N GLU A 401 -36.37 -8.42 14.26
CA GLU A 401 -35.62 -9.63 13.90
C GLU A 401 -34.64 -9.37 12.73
N ARG A 402 -35.06 -8.64 11.70
CA ARG A 402 -34.18 -8.25 10.58
C ARG A 402 -33.00 -7.41 11.05
N HIS A 403 -33.22 -6.46 11.96
CA HIS A 403 -32.15 -5.64 12.55
C HIS A 403 -31.18 -6.47 13.39
N MET A 404 -31.69 -7.45 14.15
CA MET A 404 -30.86 -8.40 14.91
C MET A 404 -29.90 -9.18 13.98
N ILE A 405 -30.42 -9.69 12.85
CA ILE A 405 -29.61 -10.40 11.85
C ILE A 405 -28.59 -9.46 11.19
N LEU A 406 -29.00 -8.24 10.82
CA LEU A 406 -28.14 -7.24 10.20
C LEU A 406 -26.94 -6.90 11.09
N THR A 407 -27.19 -6.57 12.36
CA THR A 407 -26.13 -6.20 13.32
C THR A 407 -25.16 -7.36 13.56
N ARG A 408 -25.66 -8.60 13.67
CA ARG A 408 -24.81 -9.80 13.78
C ARG A 408 -23.95 -10.03 12.53
N THR A 409 -24.51 -9.72 11.36
CA THR A 409 -23.80 -9.84 10.07
C THR A 409 -22.71 -8.78 9.94
N TYR A 410 -22.92 -7.56 10.43
CA TYR A 410 -21.85 -6.57 10.49
C TYR A 410 -20.75 -7.00 11.47
N PHE A 411 -21.12 -7.45 12.67
CA PHE A 411 -20.17 -7.89 13.67
C PHE A 411 -19.24 -9.01 13.17
N SER A 412 -19.77 -10.02 12.46
CA SER A 412 -18.94 -11.11 11.94
C SER A 412 -17.84 -10.63 10.98
N LYS A 413 -18.06 -9.52 10.27
CA LYS A 413 -17.07 -8.91 9.37
C LYS A 413 -16.04 -8.04 10.08
N VAL A 414 -16.34 -7.54 11.28
CA VAL A 414 -15.47 -6.61 12.04
C VAL A 414 -14.95 -7.18 13.34
N SER A 415 -15.20 -8.45 13.65
CA SER A 415 -14.86 -9.10 14.92
C SER A 415 -13.39 -8.88 15.34
N GLY A 416 -12.44 -8.89 14.40
CA GLY A 416 -11.02 -8.60 14.64
C GLY A 416 -10.65 -7.12 14.88
N LEU A 417 -11.63 -6.22 14.91
CA LEU A 417 -11.50 -4.79 15.22
C LEU A 417 -12.37 -4.36 16.42
N VAL A 418 -13.20 -5.27 16.93
CA VAL A 418 -14.11 -5.02 18.03
C VAL A 418 -13.46 -5.50 19.31
N ALA A 419 -13.41 -4.65 20.33
CA ALA A 419 -12.85 -5.02 21.62
C ALA A 419 -13.75 -6.03 22.34
N GLN A 420 -13.18 -6.86 23.21
CA GLN A 420 -13.95 -7.86 23.96
C GLN A 420 -15.14 -7.26 24.74
N ARG A 421 -14.96 -6.08 25.34
CA ARG A 421 -16.06 -5.35 26.02
C ARG A 421 -17.20 -4.98 25.07
N GLU A 422 -16.87 -4.55 23.85
CA GLU A 422 -17.86 -4.22 22.81
C GLU A 422 -18.58 -5.48 22.32
N SER A 423 -17.87 -6.62 22.25
CA SER A 423 -18.47 -7.92 21.94
C SER A 423 -19.49 -8.36 23.00
N HIS A 424 -19.18 -8.15 24.30
CA HIS A 424 -20.14 -8.46 25.36
C HIS A 424 -21.39 -7.57 25.31
N ALA A 425 -21.25 -6.27 25.00
CA ALA A 425 -22.41 -5.38 24.83
C ALA A 425 -23.34 -5.83 23.69
N LEU A 426 -22.77 -6.37 22.60
CA LEU A 426 -23.55 -7.00 21.54
C LEU A 426 -24.31 -8.23 22.03
N GLU A 427 -23.65 -9.13 22.77
CA GLU A 427 -24.28 -10.35 23.32
C GLU A 427 -25.45 -10.02 24.27
N GLU A 428 -25.29 -9.02 25.13
CA GLU A 428 -26.35 -8.53 26.02
C GLU A 428 -27.55 -8.00 25.21
N THR A 429 -27.29 -7.17 24.21
CA THR A 429 -28.33 -6.60 23.33
C THR A 429 -29.06 -7.71 22.55
N MET A 430 -28.32 -8.68 22.01
CA MET A 430 -28.87 -9.84 21.29
C MET A 430 -29.76 -10.70 22.20
N THR A 431 -29.33 -10.90 23.44
CA THR A 431 -30.11 -11.66 24.43
C THR A 431 -31.40 -10.93 24.78
N SER A 432 -31.34 -9.62 24.99
CA SER A 432 -32.51 -8.78 25.23
C SER A 432 -33.50 -8.82 24.06
N ALA A 433 -33.01 -8.62 22.82
CA ALA A 433 -33.82 -8.69 21.61
C ALA A 433 -34.54 -10.04 21.47
N PHE A 434 -33.82 -11.15 21.69
CA PHE A 434 -34.38 -12.49 21.63
C PHE A 434 -35.48 -12.71 22.67
N ASN A 435 -35.27 -12.24 23.90
CA ASN A 435 -36.27 -12.35 24.96
C ASN A 435 -37.55 -11.59 24.61
N VAL A 436 -37.42 -10.38 24.07
CA VAL A 436 -38.57 -9.57 23.63
C VAL A 436 -39.28 -10.23 22.46
N LEU A 437 -38.57 -10.74 21.44
CA LEU A 437 -39.16 -11.48 20.32
C LEU A 437 -39.94 -12.71 20.79
N LYS A 438 -39.44 -13.43 21.81
CA LYS A 438 -40.14 -14.57 22.41
C LYS A 438 -41.44 -14.16 23.10
N GLN A 439 -41.46 -13.02 23.79
CA GLN A 439 -42.66 -12.48 24.42
C GLN A 439 -43.66 -11.99 23.36
N ALA A 440 -43.18 -11.26 22.36
CA ALA A 440 -43.98 -10.80 21.23
C ALA A 440 -44.65 -11.97 20.49
N HIS A 441 -43.90 -13.04 20.20
CA HIS A 441 -44.47 -14.22 19.55
C HIS A 441 -45.64 -14.82 20.34
N ARG A 442 -45.53 -14.94 21.67
CA ARG A 442 -46.63 -15.41 22.52
C ARG A 442 -47.84 -14.49 22.43
N ARG A 443 -47.62 -13.18 22.50
CA ARG A 443 -48.70 -12.19 22.38
C ARG A 443 -49.37 -12.23 21.01
N GLY A 444 -48.61 -12.39 19.93
CA GLY A 444 -49.16 -12.57 18.58
C GLY A 444 -50.08 -13.80 18.49
N VAL A 445 -49.67 -14.93 19.07
CA VAL A 445 -50.49 -16.15 19.14
C VAL A 445 -51.78 -15.93 19.95
N GLU A 446 -51.71 -15.18 21.05
CA GLU A 446 -52.91 -14.80 21.82
C GLU A 446 -53.90 -13.98 20.99
N LEU A 447 -53.43 -12.96 20.27
CA LEU A 447 -54.26 -12.11 19.41
C LEU A 447 -54.90 -12.91 18.27
N GLU A 448 -54.15 -13.82 17.65
CA GLU A 448 -54.67 -14.77 16.66
C GLU A 448 -55.77 -15.67 17.26
N GLY A 449 -55.57 -16.16 18.48
CA GLY A 449 -56.55 -16.97 19.20
C GLY A 449 -57.85 -16.21 19.51
N ILE A 450 -57.76 -14.91 19.82
CA ILE A 450 -58.94 -14.04 20.00
C ILE A 450 -59.71 -13.92 18.67
N LEU A 451 -59.02 -13.61 17.57
CA LEU A 451 -59.65 -13.49 16.26
C LEU A 451 -60.34 -14.78 15.82
N GLU A 452 -59.70 -15.92 16.06
CA GLU A 452 -60.26 -17.24 15.75
C GLU A 452 -61.49 -17.55 16.62
N SER A 453 -61.48 -17.16 17.89
CA SER A 453 -62.64 -17.32 18.77
C SER A 453 -63.83 -16.48 18.31
N TRP A 454 -63.58 -15.24 17.89
CA TRP A 454 -64.60 -14.37 17.28
C TRP A 454 -65.15 -14.94 15.97
N ARG A 455 -64.29 -15.49 15.12
CA ARG A 455 -64.69 -16.16 13.88
C ARG A 455 -65.67 -17.28 14.14
N ARG A 456 -65.35 -18.19 15.08
CA ARG A 456 -66.25 -19.29 15.50
C ARG A 456 -67.55 -18.78 16.08
N PHE A 457 -67.50 -17.75 16.93
CA PHE A 457 -68.71 -17.14 17.49
C PHE A 457 -69.65 -16.60 16.40
N VAL A 458 -69.12 -15.93 15.38
CA VAL A 458 -69.92 -15.44 14.25
C VAL A 458 -70.53 -16.59 13.46
N GLU A 459 -69.76 -17.67 13.21
CA GLU A 459 -70.24 -18.88 12.54
C GLU A 459 -71.38 -19.55 13.33
N ASP A 460 -71.20 -19.74 14.64
CA ASP A 460 -72.19 -20.32 15.55
C ASP A 460 -73.45 -19.46 15.65
N ASN A 461 -73.30 -18.14 15.75
CA ASN A 461 -74.42 -17.20 15.81
C ASN A 461 -75.25 -17.22 14.51
N GLN A 462 -74.59 -17.23 13.35
CA GLN A 462 -75.27 -17.36 12.06
C GLN A 462 -76.00 -18.71 11.93
N ALA A 463 -75.40 -19.80 12.41
CA ALA A 463 -76.06 -21.11 12.43
C ALA A 463 -77.31 -21.08 13.31
N LEU A 464 -77.23 -20.48 14.50
CA LEU A 464 -78.36 -20.29 15.39
C LEU A 464 -79.46 -19.42 14.76
N CYS A 465 -79.11 -18.31 14.12
CA CYS A 465 -80.08 -17.47 13.39
C CYS A 465 -80.83 -18.27 12.32
N LYS A 466 -80.13 -19.07 11.51
CA LYS A 466 -80.76 -19.93 10.50
C LYS A 466 -81.68 -20.99 11.12
N GLN A 467 -81.30 -21.56 12.26
CA GLN A 467 -82.16 -22.49 12.99
C GLN A 467 -83.43 -21.79 13.50
N LEU A 468 -83.30 -20.57 14.03
CA LEU A 468 -84.44 -19.76 14.47
C LEU A 468 -85.36 -19.35 13.31
N GLU A 469 -84.81 -18.94 12.16
CA GLU A 469 -85.59 -18.65 10.95
C GLU A 469 -86.36 -19.89 10.46
N ALA A 470 -85.73 -21.07 10.51
CA ALA A 470 -86.41 -22.32 10.17
C ALA A 470 -87.57 -22.61 11.14
N VAL A 471 -87.37 -22.38 12.45
CA VAL A 471 -88.45 -22.47 13.45
C VAL A 471 -89.56 -21.50 13.12
N GLU A 472 -89.25 -20.21 12.94
CA GLU A 472 -90.24 -19.17 12.66
C GLU A 472 -91.08 -19.50 11.42
N SER A 473 -90.43 -19.97 10.35
CA SER A 473 -91.11 -20.39 9.11
C SER A 473 -92.01 -21.62 9.29
N SER A 474 -91.77 -22.43 10.32
CA SER A 474 -92.60 -23.60 10.64
C SER A 474 -93.82 -23.26 11.49
N ILE A 475 -93.91 -22.02 12.02
CA ILE A 475 -95.05 -21.54 12.80
C ILE A 475 -96.20 -21.16 11.84
N PRO A 476 -97.38 -21.82 11.91
CA PRO A 476 -98.49 -21.52 11.02
C PRO A 476 -98.98 -20.07 11.17
N THR A 477 -98.96 -19.30 10.08
CA THR A 477 -99.31 -17.86 10.06
C THR A 477 -100.81 -17.56 9.90
N VAL A 478 -101.65 -18.61 9.75
CA VAL A 478 -103.08 -18.44 9.48
C VAL A 478 -103.82 -17.95 10.74
N GLY A 479 -104.55 -16.84 10.58
CA GLY A 479 -105.24 -16.12 11.65
C GLY A 479 -106.28 -16.95 12.40
N LEU A 480 -106.43 -16.61 13.68
CA LEU A 480 -107.41 -17.08 14.65
C LEU A 480 -108.86 -16.88 14.15
N VAL A 481 -109.32 -17.69 13.21
CA VAL A 481 -110.74 -17.77 12.85
C VAL A 481 -111.14 -19.24 12.84
N GLU A 482 -111.95 -19.57 13.85
CA GLU A 482 -112.55 -20.87 14.22
C GLU A 482 -111.61 -22.08 14.14
N GLU A 483 -110.73 -22.19 15.14
CA GLU A 483 -110.07 -23.46 15.43
C GLU A 483 -110.98 -24.34 16.28
N THR A 484 -111.35 -25.51 15.76
CA THR A 484 -111.97 -26.59 16.54
C THR A 484 -110.95 -27.16 17.54
N GLU A 485 -111.43 -27.70 18.67
CA GLU A 485 -110.57 -28.29 19.73
C GLU A 485 -109.56 -29.31 19.18
N ASP A 486 -109.95 -30.10 18.18
CA ASP A 486 -109.08 -31.05 17.50
C ASP A 486 -107.92 -30.37 16.75
N ARG A 487 -108.16 -29.24 16.07
CA ARG A 487 -107.11 -28.48 15.35
C ARG A 487 -106.14 -27.78 16.32
N ILE A 488 -106.64 -27.32 17.46
CA ILE A 488 -105.81 -26.76 18.53
C ILE A 488 -104.92 -27.86 19.11
N THR A 489 -105.47 -29.06 19.34
CA THR A 489 -104.72 -30.20 19.87
C THR A 489 -103.67 -30.71 18.88
N GLU A 490 -103.99 -30.74 17.58
CA GLU A 490 -103.04 -31.05 16.52
C GLU A 490 -101.92 -30.00 16.45
N ARG A 491 -102.23 -28.71 16.50
CA ARG A 491 -101.21 -27.64 16.61
C ARG A 491 -100.35 -27.78 17.86
N ILE A 492 -100.94 -28.04 19.03
CA ILE A 492 -100.19 -28.24 20.28
C ILE A 492 -99.27 -29.45 20.15
N SER A 493 -99.71 -30.56 19.55
CA SER A 493 -98.86 -31.73 19.33
C SER A 493 -97.74 -31.46 18.32
N LEU A 494 -98.00 -30.69 17.25
CA LEU A 494 -96.97 -30.23 16.31
C LEU A 494 -95.95 -29.31 16.99
N TYR A 495 -96.39 -28.39 17.85
CA TYR A 495 -95.51 -27.55 18.68
C TYR A 495 -94.71 -28.39 19.68
N GLN A 496 -95.32 -29.37 20.32
CA GLN A 496 -94.61 -30.27 21.23
C GLN A 496 -93.58 -31.12 20.49
N VAL A 497 -93.90 -31.62 19.28
CA VAL A 497 -92.95 -32.40 18.47
C VAL A 497 -91.83 -31.53 17.90
N SER A 498 -92.09 -30.29 17.48
CA SER A 498 -91.04 -29.37 17.01
C SER A 498 -90.13 -28.93 18.16
N ILE A 499 -90.70 -28.58 19.32
CA ILE A 499 -89.95 -28.30 20.55
C ILE A 499 -89.12 -29.53 20.98
N PHE A 500 -89.71 -30.73 20.98
CA PHE A 500 -89.04 -31.97 21.41
C PHE A 500 -87.96 -32.44 20.43
N LYS A 501 -88.13 -32.21 19.12
CA LYS A 501 -87.08 -32.44 18.11
C LYS A 501 -85.93 -31.44 18.20
N GLN A 502 -86.11 -30.30 18.86
CA GLN A 502 -85.11 -29.24 19.01
C GLN A 502 -84.47 -29.17 20.40
N THR A 503 -85.06 -29.77 21.43
CA THR A 503 -84.40 -29.99 22.72
C THR A 503 -83.43 -31.18 22.70
N HIS A 504 -83.42 -31.98 21.63
CA HIS A 504 -82.51 -33.13 21.42
C HIS A 504 -81.87 -33.18 20.01
N PRO A 505 -81.19 -32.11 19.59
CA PRO A 505 -79.80 -32.19 19.21
C PRO A 505 -79.02 -31.36 20.22
N GLU A 506 -77.75 -31.69 20.43
CA GLU A 506 -76.83 -30.94 21.29
C GLU A 506 -77.03 -29.42 21.15
N ILE A 507 -77.79 -28.81 22.08
CA ILE A 507 -77.66 -27.40 22.37
C ILE A 507 -76.24 -27.31 22.92
N ASN A 508 -75.33 -26.97 22.01
CA ASN A 508 -73.90 -26.85 22.23
C ASN A 508 -73.71 -26.16 23.60
N PRO A 509 -72.90 -26.70 24.54
CA PRO A 509 -72.77 -26.16 25.90
C PRO A 509 -72.30 -24.69 25.95
N SER A 510 -72.02 -24.05 24.82
CA SER A 510 -71.67 -22.64 24.68
C SER A 510 -72.79 -21.64 25.03
N THR A 511 -74.07 -22.01 25.00
CA THR A 511 -75.16 -21.10 25.44
C THR A 511 -75.51 -21.21 26.93
N GLN A 512 -74.97 -22.21 27.64
CA GLN A 512 -75.21 -22.40 29.08
C GLN A 512 -74.09 -21.88 29.98
N ASP A 513 -72.99 -21.38 29.42
CA ASP A 513 -71.97 -20.69 30.21
C ASP A 513 -72.09 -19.18 30.06
N PRO A 514 -72.85 -18.48 30.92
CA PRO A 514 -72.82 -17.02 30.99
C PRO A 514 -71.40 -16.50 31.29
N ARG A 515 -70.45 -17.36 31.69
CA ARG A 515 -69.04 -16.97 31.76
C ARG A 515 -68.41 -16.74 30.40
N VAL A 516 -68.82 -17.36 29.28
CA VAL A 516 -68.15 -17.09 27.99
C VAL A 516 -68.43 -15.66 27.49
N THR A 517 -69.64 -15.14 27.73
CA THR A 517 -69.98 -13.74 27.45
C THR A 517 -69.41 -12.77 28.50
N LEU A 518 -69.28 -13.22 29.76
CA LEU A 518 -68.69 -12.41 30.86
C LEU A 518 -67.16 -12.42 30.90
N THR A 519 -66.46 -13.43 30.35
CA THR A 519 -64.98 -13.46 30.34
C THR A 519 -64.42 -12.49 29.31
N ILE A 520 -65.17 -12.20 28.23
CA ILE A 520 -64.82 -11.17 27.24
C ILE A 520 -64.92 -9.75 27.85
N SER A 521 -65.70 -9.58 28.93
CA SER A 521 -65.83 -8.31 29.66
C SER A 521 -64.96 -8.23 30.93
N HIS A 522 -64.48 -9.35 31.46
CA HIS A 522 -63.63 -9.40 32.67
C HIS A 522 -62.12 -9.61 32.42
N SER A 523 -61.70 -9.73 31.16
CA SER A 523 -60.28 -9.77 30.76
C SER A 523 -59.84 -8.59 29.86
N ALA A 524 -60.69 -7.54 29.80
CA ALA A 524 -60.40 -6.24 29.18
C ALA A 524 -59.80 -5.25 30.18
#